data_AF-A0A851SZT6-F1
#
_entry.id   AF-A0A851SZT6-F1
#
_cell.length_a   1.000
_cell.length_b   1.000
_cell.length_c   1.000
_cell.angle_alpha   90.00
_cell.angle_beta   90.00
_cell.angle_gamma   90.00
#
_symmetry.space_group_name_H-M   'P 1'
#
loop_
_entity.id
_entity.type
_entity.pdbx_description
1 polymer ?
#
loop_
_entity_poly.entity_id
_entity_poly.type
_entity_poly.pdbx_seq_one_letter_code
_entity_poly.pdbx_strand_id
1 'polypeptide(L)'
;LFLLFFSTHEELKTLDVDDVFFSTPEDIAARALKPEGGVDFIRTFKKQTEDQAVNLPPNLQELVQNASYVQSPDHLVWQYFYDLKGSAQYPFPGGIFQWARYRINGTGLNETEKIFSESLNKHENTLTLATLRIFSNGLGQPHFHFNANEMGYVISGCGKVGVVASDITANFNIDIGDVIFFPVGSQHYIKSVCDEDLLLILAYSTGNQLETLRMNDYFHKTADHILAQLFFKEQNEFKKILQASK
;
A
#
# COMPACT_ATOMS: atom_id res chain seq x y z
N LEU A 1 7.27 -1.22 -13.10
CA LEU A 1 7.70 -1.37 -11.69
C LEU A 1 6.72 -2.34 -11.03
N PHE A 2 7.22 -3.41 -10.41
CA PHE A 2 6.42 -4.35 -9.62
C PHE A 2 6.80 -4.18 -8.15
N LEU A 3 5.81 -3.95 -7.29
CA LEU A 3 6.02 -3.71 -5.86
C LEU A 3 5.22 -4.75 -5.08
N LEU A 4 5.89 -5.39 -4.14
CA LEU A 4 5.30 -6.37 -3.24
C LEU A 4 5.41 -5.87 -1.81
N PHE A 5 4.30 -5.90 -1.09
CA PHE A 5 4.25 -5.60 0.33
C PHE A 5 3.95 -6.88 1.09
N PHE A 6 4.74 -7.15 2.13
CA PHE A 6 4.55 -8.31 2.99
C PHE A 6 4.40 -7.86 4.44
N SER A 7 3.47 -8.49 5.15
CA SER A 7 3.22 -8.31 6.57
C SER A 7 3.69 -9.56 7.32
N THR A 8 5.00 -9.72 7.42
CA THR A 8 5.63 -10.84 8.12
C THR A 8 6.66 -10.32 9.12
N HIS A 9 6.82 -11.04 10.23
CA HIS A 9 7.87 -10.78 11.22
C HIS A 9 9.15 -11.58 10.91
N GLU A 10 9.08 -12.51 9.95
CA GLU A 10 10.19 -13.34 9.47
C GLU A 10 10.43 -13.11 7.97
N GLU A 11 11.56 -13.60 7.46
CA GLU A 11 11.83 -13.66 6.03
C GLU A 11 10.68 -14.38 5.29
N LEU A 12 10.30 -13.82 4.13
CA LEU A 12 9.30 -14.45 3.27
C LEU A 12 9.84 -15.80 2.80
N LYS A 13 9.19 -16.88 3.23
CA LYS A 13 9.48 -18.23 2.73
C LYS A 13 8.55 -18.53 1.57
N THR A 14 9.08 -18.46 0.36
CA THR A 14 8.43 -19.00 -0.83
C THR A 14 8.85 -20.45 -1.00
N LEU A 15 7.95 -21.27 -1.55
CA LEU A 15 8.26 -22.63 -1.95
C LEU A 15 7.79 -22.77 -3.39
N ASP A 16 8.74 -22.74 -4.32
CA ASP A 16 8.42 -22.76 -5.73
C ASP A 16 7.99 -24.16 -6.18
N VAL A 17 7.20 -24.25 -7.25
CA VAL A 17 6.62 -25.52 -7.69
C VAL A 17 7.72 -26.52 -8.08
N ASP A 18 8.81 -26.03 -8.66
CA ASP A 18 9.98 -26.86 -8.98
C ASP A 18 10.76 -27.27 -7.72
N ASP A 19 10.87 -26.41 -6.70
CA ASP A 19 11.40 -26.81 -5.39
C ASP A 19 10.62 -27.97 -4.79
N VAL A 20 9.28 -27.92 -4.82
CA VAL A 20 8.41 -29.03 -4.38
C VAL A 20 8.65 -30.27 -5.24
N PHE A 21 8.67 -30.11 -6.56
CA PHE A 21 8.83 -31.22 -7.50
C PHE A 21 10.16 -31.95 -7.29
N PHE A 22 11.28 -31.24 -7.22
CA PHE A 22 12.60 -31.83 -7.05
C PHE A 22 12.91 -32.29 -5.62
N SER A 23 12.15 -31.82 -4.62
CA SER A 23 12.22 -32.35 -3.25
C SER A 23 11.34 -33.59 -3.03
N THR A 24 10.43 -33.88 -3.97
CA THR A 24 9.55 -35.06 -3.90
C THR A 24 10.28 -36.30 -4.44
N PRO A 25 10.29 -37.44 -3.72
CA PRO A 25 10.90 -38.67 -4.23
C PRO A 25 10.32 -39.07 -5.60
N GLU A 26 11.19 -39.42 -6.54
CA GLU A 26 10.85 -39.63 -7.96
C GLU A 26 9.71 -40.65 -8.16
N ASP A 27 9.68 -41.71 -7.35
CA ASP A 27 8.66 -42.76 -7.42
C ASP A 27 7.29 -42.29 -6.92
N ILE A 28 7.27 -41.41 -5.92
CA ILE A 28 6.06 -40.76 -5.41
C ILE A 28 5.53 -39.75 -6.43
N ALA A 29 6.41 -38.92 -7.01
CA ALA A 29 6.04 -37.97 -8.06
C ALA A 29 5.43 -38.69 -9.29
N ALA A 30 6.05 -39.79 -9.74
CA ALA A 30 5.54 -40.58 -10.85
C ALA A 30 4.18 -41.23 -10.56
N ARG A 31 3.96 -41.75 -9.34
CA ARG A 31 2.66 -42.33 -8.95
C ARG A 31 1.55 -41.29 -8.85
N ALA A 32 1.88 -40.08 -8.39
CA ALA A 32 0.94 -38.98 -8.27
C ALA A 32 0.54 -38.43 -9.65
N LEU A 33 1.53 -38.15 -10.50
CA LEU A 33 1.31 -37.50 -11.80
C LEU A 33 0.93 -38.47 -12.92
N LYS A 34 1.28 -39.76 -12.79
CA LYS A 34 1.03 -40.82 -13.77
C LYS A 34 1.45 -40.46 -15.20
N PRO A 35 2.68 -39.96 -15.42
CA PRO A 35 3.12 -39.61 -16.76
C PRO A 35 3.29 -40.85 -17.63
N GLU A 36 3.17 -40.69 -18.94
CA GLU A 36 3.62 -41.70 -19.91
C GLU A 36 5.14 -41.90 -19.73
N GLY A 37 5.59 -43.15 -19.63
CA GLY A 37 6.99 -43.49 -19.28
C GLY A 37 7.30 -43.52 -17.77
N GLY A 38 6.33 -43.20 -16.89
CA GLY A 38 6.45 -43.40 -15.44
C GLY A 38 7.62 -42.65 -14.80
N VAL A 39 8.37 -43.33 -13.93
CA VAL A 39 9.52 -42.74 -13.22
C VAL A 39 10.61 -42.29 -14.18
N ASP A 40 10.79 -42.98 -15.31
CA ASP A 40 11.84 -42.62 -16.26
C ASP A 40 11.57 -41.27 -16.93
N PHE A 41 10.29 -40.88 -17.11
CA PHE A 41 9.93 -39.53 -17.53
C PHE A 41 10.28 -38.49 -16.47
N ILE A 42 9.97 -38.75 -15.19
CA ILE A 42 10.32 -37.84 -14.08
C ILE A 42 11.83 -37.58 -14.03
N ARG A 43 12.64 -38.61 -14.26
CA ARG A 43 14.11 -38.50 -14.31
C ARG A 43 14.65 -37.67 -15.48
N THR A 44 13.83 -37.36 -16.49
CA THR A 44 14.25 -36.48 -17.60
C THR A 44 14.29 -35.02 -17.18
N PHE A 45 13.54 -34.63 -16.15
CA PHE A 45 13.54 -33.27 -15.65
C PHE A 45 14.84 -32.98 -14.92
N LYS A 46 15.42 -31.82 -15.20
CA LYS A 46 16.59 -31.30 -14.50
C LYS A 46 16.23 -29.97 -13.89
N LYS A 47 16.54 -29.79 -12.61
CA LYS A 47 16.39 -28.50 -11.96
C LYS A 47 17.28 -27.52 -12.70
N GLN A 48 16.65 -26.55 -13.35
CA GLN A 48 17.38 -25.52 -14.07
C GLN A 48 18.05 -24.61 -13.04
N THR A 49 19.17 -24.00 -13.40
CA THR A 49 19.58 -22.77 -12.72
C THR A 49 18.47 -21.74 -13.00
N GLU A 50 18.00 -21.03 -11.98
CA GLU A 50 16.96 -20.01 -12.18
C GLU A 50 17.43 -18.99 -13.23
N ASP A 51 16.85 -19.10 -14.42
CA ASP A 51 17.00 -18.13 -15.49
C ASP A 51 15.60 -17.79 -16.00
N GLN A 52 15.02 -16.75 -15.39
CA GLN A 52 13.70 -16.25 -15.74
C GLN A 52 13.64 -15.60 -17.12
N ALA A 53 14.76 -15.51 -17.86
CA ALA A 53 14.77 -15.02 -19.23
C ALA A 53 14.48 -16.12 -20.27
N VAL A 54 14.46 -17.40 -19.88
CA VAL A 54 14.19 -18.52 -20.79
C VAL A 54 12.67 -18.70 -20.96
N ASN A 55 12.21 -18.88 -22.20
CA ASN A 55 10.80 -19.08 -22.57
C ASN A 55 9.87 -17.89 -22.28
N LEU A 56 10.40 -16.67 -22.28
CA LEU A 56 9.56 -15.47 -22.25
C LEU A 56 8.58 -15.47 -23.44
N PRO A 57 7.31 -15.11 -23.22
CA PRO A 57 6.34 -15.10 -24.30
C PRO A 57 6.76 -14.11 -25.38
N PRO A 58 6.53 -14.40 -26.67
CA PRO A 58 7.00 -13.56 -27.77
C PRO A 58 6.39 -12.14 -27.75
N ASN A 59 5.26 -11.97 -27.06
CA ASN A 59 4.59 -10.70 -26.85
C ASN A 59 4.89 -10.06 -25.47
N LEU A 60 5.96 -10.47 -24.77
CA LEU A 60 6.28 -9.93 -23.43
C LEU A 60 6.35 -8.39 -23.43
N GLN A 61 6.97 -7.79 -24.44
CA GLN A 61 7.11 -6.33 -24.51
C GLN A 61 5.75 -5.63 -24.59
N GLU A 62 4.80 -6.21 -25.33
CA GLU A 62 3.42 -5.73 -25.41
C GLU A 62 2.70 -5.91 -24.05
N LEU A 63 2.83 -7.09 -23.44
CA LEU A 63 2.24 -7.40 -22.13
C LEU A 63 2.76 -6.49 -21.00
N VAL A 64 4.01 -6.01 -21.09
CA VAL A 64 4.61 -5.14 -20.07
C VAL A 64 4.28 -3.67 -20.30
N GLN A 65 4.31 -3.20 -21.55
CA GLN A 65 4.20 -1.77 -21.86
C GLN A 65 2.77 -1.32 -22.16
N ASN A 66 1.96 -2.18 -22.78
CA ASN A 66 0.62 -1.85 -23.28
C ASN A 66 -0.45 -2.80 -22.75
N ALA A 67 -0.28 -3.25 -21.51
CA ALA A 67 -1.27 -4.09 -20.85
C ALA A 67 -2.60 -3.33 -20.70
N SER A 68 -3.57 -3.65 -21.56
CA SER A 68 -4.94 -3.14 -21.47
C SER A 68 -5.83 -4.25 -20.96
N TYR A 69 -6.18 -4.21 -19.68
CA TYR A 69 -7.09 -5.19 -19.08
C TYR A 69 -8.49 -4.61 -19.02
N VAL A 70 -9.44 -5.31 -19.64
CA VAL A 70 -10.87 -5.09 -19.33
C VAL A 70 -11.12 -5.75 -17.99
N GLN A 71 -11.73 -5.02 -17.06
CA GLN A 71 -12.07 -5.57 -15.76
C GLN A 71 -12.99 -6.78 -15.94
N SER A 72 -12.60 -7.91 -15.34
CA SER A 72 -13.36 -9.16 -15.47
C SER A 72 -14.80 -8.95 -15.01
N PRO A 73 -15.82 -9.45 -15.72
CA PRO A 73 -17.20 -9.45 -15.22
C PRO A 73 -17.43 -10.49 -14.11
N ASP A 74 -16.45 -11.39 -13.87
CA ASP A 74 -16.54 -12.43 -12.86
C ASP A 74 -16.20 -11.88 -11.46
N HIS A 75 -17.18 -11.90 -10.57
CA HIS A 75 -17.06 -11.45 -9.18
C HIS A 75 -16.00 -12.24 -8.39
N LEU A 76 -15.70 -13.49 -8.78
CA LEU A 76 -14.64 -14.28 -8.14
C LEU A 76 -13.26 -13.64 -8.33
N VAL A 77 -13.03 -13.00 -9.49
CA VAL A 77 -11.76 -12.32 -9.78
C VAL A 77 -11.55 -11.12 -8.85
N TRP A 78 -12.62 -10.42 -8.51
CA TRP A 78 -12.56 -9.22 -7.66
C TRP A 78 -12.23 -9.53 -6.20
N GLN A 79 -12.27 -10.79 -5.79
CA GLN A 79 -11.75 -11.22 -4.49
C GLN A 79 -10.22 -11.09 -4.42
N TYR A 80 -9.54 -11.11 -5.56
CA TYR A 80 -8.07 -11.14 -5.64
C TYR A 80 -7.49 -9.92 -6.37
N PHE A 81 -8.30 -9.22 -7.16
CA PHE A 81 -7.85 -8.11 -7.99
C PHE A 81 -8.64 -6.83 -7.69
N TYR A 82 -7.91 -5.73 -7.57
CA TYR A 82 -8.47 -4.41 -7.30
C TYR A 82 -7.95 -3.37 -8.29
N ASP A 83 -8.84 -2.72 -9.03
CA ASP A 83 -8.48 -1.58 -9.88
C ASP A 83 -8.35 -0.31 -9.04
N LEU A 84 -7.15 -0.10 -8.48
CA LEU A 84 -6.86 1.09 -7.69
C LEU A 84 -6.86 2.38 -8.53
N LYS A 85 -6.52 2.29 -9.82
CA LYS A 85 -6.50 3.46 -10.72
C LYS A 85 -7.92 3.95 -11.00
N GLY A 86 -8.86 3.02 -11.19
CA GLY A 86 -10.28 3.31 -11.41
C GLY A 86 -11.09 3.57 -10.14
N SER A 87 -10.50 3.40 -8.94
CA SER A 87 -11.24 3.58 -7.68
C SER A 87 -11.54 5.03 -7.33
N ALA A 88 -12.46 5.23 -6.39
CA ALA A 88 -12.89 6.56 -5.97
C ALA A 88 -11.71 7.41 -5.48
N GLN A 89 -11.66 8.66 -5.94
CA GLN A 89 -10.69 9.65 -5.50
C GLN A 89 -11.20 10.39 -4.26
N TYR A 90 -10.32 10.55 -3.29
CA TYR A 90 -10.57 11.26 -2.04
C TYR A 90 -9.63 12.47 -1.98
N PRO A 91 -10.03 13.61 -2.56
CA PRO A 91 -9.20 14.81 -2.61
C PRO A 91 -9.05 15.45 -1.22
N PHE A 92 -7.92 16.11 -1.03
CA PHE A 92 -7.65 17.03 0.08
C PHE A 92 -6.91 18.25 -0.48
N PRO A 93 -6.76 19.37 0.26
CA PRO A 93 -6.21 20.61 -0.30
C PRO A 93 -4.83 20.49 -0.98
N GLY A 94 -4.01 19.51 -0.57
CA GLY A 94 -2.67 19.28 -1.11
C GLY A 94 -2.52 18.08 -2.03
N GLY A 95 -3.60 17.35 -2.36
CA GLY A 95 -3.47 16.10 -3.11
C GLY A 95 -4.71 15.21 -3.14
N ILE A 96 -4.52 13.95 -3.49
CA ILE A 96 -5.58 12.95 -3.67
C ILE A 96 -5.14 11.60 -3.11
N PHE A 97 -6.05 10.92 -2.40
CA PHE A 97 -5.94 9.50 -2.08
C PHE A 97 -6.83 8.65 -2.96
N GLN A 98 -6.37 7.45 -3.32
CA GLN A 98 -7.20 6.34 -3.80
C GLN A 98 -6.88 5.13 -2.94
N TRP A 99 -7.90 4.35 -2.55
CA TRP A 99 -7.76 3.29 -1.55
C TRP A 99 -8.06 1.93 -2.12
N ALA A 100 -7.29 0.91 -1.72
CA ALA A 100 -7.65 -0.51 -1.76
C ALA A 100 -7.66 -1.00 -0.31
N ARG A 101 -8.83 -1.00 0.32
CA ARG A 101 -8.95 -1.11 1.78
C ARG A 101 -10.12 -1.99 2.20
N TYR A 102 -10.06 -2.44 3.46
CA TYR A 102 -11.22 -3.01 4.14
C TYR A 102 -11.93 -1.98 5.03
N ARG A 103 -13.26 -2.04 5.09
CA ARG A 103 -14.09 -1.33 6.07
C ARG A 103 -15.19 -2.23 6.58
N ILE A 104 -15.25 -2.45 7.89
CA ILE A 104 -16.25 -3.32 8.52
C ILE A 104 -17.71 -2.93 8.21
N ASN A 105 -17.99 -1.64 8.12
CA ASN A 105 -19.34 -1.15 7.82
C ASN A 105 -19.62 -0.99 6.31
N GLY A 106 -18.63 -1.25 5.45
CA GLY A 106 -18.75 -1.05 4.00
C GLY A 106 -19.01 0.39 3.55
N THR A 107 -18.97 1.37 4.46
CA THR A 107 -19.34 2.76 4.17
C THR A 107 -18.39 3.38 3.14
N GLY A 108 -18.97 3.86 2.05
CA GLY A 108 -18.24 4.47 0.95
C GLY A 108 -17.56 3.48 0.01
N LEU A 109 -17.92 2.18 0.08
CA LEU A 109 -17.46 1.16 -0.86
C LEU A 109 -18.56 0.84 -1.89
N ASN A 110 -18.17 0.78 -3.17
CA ASN A 110 -18.96 0.22 -4.26
C ASN A 110 -18.98 -1.32 -4.21
N GLU A 111 -19.68 -1.98 -5.13
CA GLU A 111 -19.84 -3.45 -5.12
C GLU A 111 -18.50 -4.20 -5.26
N THR A 112 -17.67 -3.82 -6.22
CA THR A 112 -16.34 -4.41 -6.41
C THR A 112 -15.43 -4.17 -5.21
N GLU A 113 -15.48 -2.97 -4.65
CA GLU A 113 -14.76 -2.60 -3.43
C GLU A 113 -15.20 -3.45 -2.24
N LYS A 114 -16.49 -3.76 -2.10
CA LYS A 114 -17.00 -4.64 -1.04
C LYS A 114 -16.48 -6.06 -1.20
N ILE A 115 -16.51 -6.62 -2.39
CA ILE A 115 -16.03 -8.00 -2.66
C ILE A 115 -14.54 -8.12 -2.32
N PHE A 116 -13.73 -7.17 -2.78
CA PHE A 116 -12.30 -7.13 -2.47
C PHE A 116 -12.05 -6.92 -0.97
N SER A 117 -12.76 -5.96 -0.35
CA SER A 117 -12.73 -5.65 1.08
C SER A 117 -13.03 -6.90 1.92
N GLU A 118 -14.11 -7.63 1.62
CA GLU A 118 -14.49 -8.86 2.32
C GLU A 118 -13.45 -9.96 2.14
N SER A 119 -12.87 -10.10 0.94
CA SER A 119 -11.78 -11.05 0.70
C SER A 119 -10.55 -10.71 1.54
N LEU A 120 -10.12 -9.44 1.55
CA LEU A 120 -9.03 -8.98 2.40
C LEU A 120 -9.26 -9.31 3.88
N ASN A 121 -10.47 -9.11 4.40
CA ASN A 121 -10.74 -9.36 5.81
C ASN A 121 -10.73 -10.85 6.21
N LYS A 122 -10.94 -11.76 5.26
CA LYS A 122 -10.87 -13.22 5.51
C LYS A 122 -9.46 -13.73 5.76
N HIS A 123 -8.44 -12.91 5.52
CA HIS A 123 -7.04 -13.27 5.67
C HIS A 123 -6.43 -12.54 6.87
N GLU A 124 -5.56 -13.23 7.60
CA GLU A 124 -4.84 -12.63 8.72
C GLU A 124 -3.76 -11.66 8.21
N ASN A 125 -3.43 -10.66 9.03
CA ASN A 125 -2.35 -9.70 8.77
C ASN A 125 -2.44 -8.96 7.43
N THR A 126 -3.63 -8.70 6.90
CA THR A 126 -3.75 -7.97 5.64
C THR A 126 -3.32 -6.51 5.73
N LEU A 127 -2.90 -5.97 4.59
CA LEU A 127 -2.53 -4.58 4.44
C LEU A 127 -3.66 -3.82 3.74
N THR A 128 -3.93 -2.63 4.22
CA THR A 128 -4.68 -1.63 3.44
C THR A 128 -3.68 -0.89 2.57
N LEU A 129 -3.95 -0.81 1.26
CA LEU A 129 -3.10 -0.10 0.31
C LEU A 129 -3.76 1.20 -0.15
N ALA A 130 -2.95 2.17 -0.54
CA ALA A 130 -3.41 3.39 -1.17
C ALA A 130 -2.38 3.93 -2.15
N THR A 131 -2.82 4.74 -3.10
CA THR A 131 -1.94 5.71 -3.76
C THR A 131 -2.17 7.07 -3.14
N LEU A 132 -1.08 7.77 -2.81
CA LEU A 132 -1.08 9.15 -2.39
C LEU A 132 -0.40 9.99 -3.45
N ARG A 133 -1.17 10.87 -4.08
CA ARG A 133 -0.65 11.93 -4.94
C ARG A 133 -0.66 13.23 -4.17
N ILE A 134 0.50 13.84 -3.95
CA ILE A 134 0.65 15.18 -3.40
C ILE A 134 0.97 16.10 -4.58
N PHE A 135 0.15 17.13 -4.79
CA PHE A 135 0.36 18.06 -5.88
C PHE A 135 1.72 18.77 -5.75
N SER A 136 2.26 19.28 -6.85
CA SER A 136 3.46 20.13 -6.80
C SER A 136 3.36 21.20 -5.71
N ASN A 137 4.41 21.30 -4.88
CA ASN A 137 4.48 22.18 -3.70
C ASN A 137 3.38 21.95 -2.63
N GLY A 138 2.56 20.92 -2.81
CA GLY A 138 1.49 20.52 -1.91
C GLY A 138 1.99 19.88 -0.63
N LEU A 139 1.11 19.84 0.38
CA LEU A 139 1.40 19.31 1.70
C LEU A 139 0.37 18.25 2.08
N GLY A 140 0.83 17.03 2.28
CA GLY A 140 0.20 16.07 3.17
C GLY A 140 0.36 16.58 4.60
N GLN A 141 -0.70 17.19 5.14
CA GLN A 141 -0.66 17.88 6.44
C GLN A 141 -0.13 16.96 7.55
N PRO A 142 0.44 17.52 8.64
CA PRO A 142 0.86 16.70 9.77
C PRO A 142 -0.29 15.83 10.29
N HIS A 143 -0.06 14.52 10.37
CA HIS A 143 -0.98 13.55 10.96
C HIS A 143 -0.24 12.36 11.60
N PHE A 144 -0.98 11.53 12.32
CA PHE A 144 -0.55 10.18 12.71
C PHE A 144 -1.73 9.21 12.65
N HIS A 145 -1.41 7.92 12.74
CA HIS A 145 -2.39 6.85 12.74
C HIS A 145 -2.48 6.19 14.12
N PHE A 146 -3.70 5.97 14.61
CA PHE A 146 -3.94 5.32 15.90
C PHE A 146 -3.77 3.80 15.84
N ASN A 147 -4.01 3.20 14.66
CA ASN A 147 -4.20 1.76 14.52
C ASN A 147 -3.36 1.13 13.40
N ALA A 148 -2.37 1.83 12.85
CA ALA A 148 -1.57 1.31 11.74
C ALA A 148 -0.16 1.86 11.75
N ASN A 149 0.81 1.01 11.38
CA ASN A 149 2.08 1.48 10.84
C ASN A 149 1.82 1.86 9.38
N GLU A 150 2.58 2.82 8.88
CA GLU A 150 2.55 3.23 7.47
C GLU A 150 3.91 2.99 6.84
N MET A 151 3.90 2.42 5.65
CA MET A 151 5.06 2.29 4.79
C MET A 151 4.73 2.90 3.43
N GLY A 152 5.67 3.63 2.85
CA GLY A 152 5.50 4.26 1.54
C GLY A 152 6.67 3.98 0.61
N TYR A 153 6.38 3.90 -0.69
CA TYR A 153 7.39 3.84 -1.75
C TYR A 153 7.14 4.97 -2.75
N VAL A 154 8.19 5.73 -3.09
CA VAL A 154 8.10 6.86 -4.04
C VAL A 154 8.16 6.35 -5.48
N ILE A 155 7.06 6.55 -6.22
CA ILE A 155 6.90 6.14 -7.62
C ILE A 155 7.43 7.21 -8.58
N SER A 156 7.11 8.48 -8.31
CA SER A 156 7.50 9.63 -9.13
C SER A 156 7.52 10.90 -8.28
N GLY A 157 8.26 11.92 -8.73
CA GLY A 157 8.43 13.17 -8.00
C GLY A 157 9.39 13.07 -6.82
N CYS A 158 9.61 14.21 -6.18
CA CYS A 158 10.46 14.33 -5.00
C CYS A 158 9.75 15.07 -3.87
N GLY A 159 10.16 14.77 -2.65
CA GLY A 159 9.51 15.27 -1.45
C GLY A 159 10.45 15.54 -0.29
N LYS A 160 9.86 16.08 0.77
CA LYS A 160 10.45 16.18 2.09
C LYS A 160 9.50 15.59 3.11
N VAL A 161 10.04 14.74 3.97
CA VAL A 161 9.33 14.11 5.07
C VAL A 161 9.84 14.71 6.38
N GLY A 162 8.92 14.92 7.32
CA GLY A 162 9.27 15.17 8.70
C GLY A 162 8.55 14.20 9.61
N VAL A 163 9.25 13.71 10.64
CA VAL A 163 8.74 12.80 11.66
C VAL A 163 9.03 13.40 13.03
N VAL A 164 8.02 13.36 13.89
CA VAL A 164 8.04 13.75 15.29
C VAL A 164 7.47 12.58 16.10
N ALA A 165 8.34 11.91 16.84
CA ALA A 165 8.01 10.85 17.79
C ALA A 165 8.54 11.23 19.17
N SER A 166 8.24 10.41 20.18
CA SER A 166 8.57 10.68 21.59
C SER A 166 10.05 10.99 21.84
N ASP A 167 10.94 10.43 21.03
CA ASP A 167 12.39 10.48 21.17
C ASP A 167 13.11 11.10 19.97
N ILE A 168 12.41 11.29 18.84
CA ILE A 168 13.01 11.67 17.56
C ILE A 168 12.24 12.81 16.92
N THR A 169 12.97 13.84 16.46
CA THR A 169 12.48 14.78 15.46
C THR A 169 13.46 14.76 14.28
N ALA A 170 12.99 14.30 13.12
CA ALA A 170 13.82 14.14 11.93
C ALA A 170 13.15 14.78 10.72
N ASN A 171 13.97 15.32 9.81
CA ASN A 171 13.51 15.82 8.51
C ASN A 171 14.51 15.39 7.44
N PHE A 172 14.01 14.82 6.35
CA PHE A 172 14.84 14.30 5.27
C PHE A 172 14.12 14.43 3.93
N ASN A 173 14.90 14.48 2.84
CA ASN A 173 14.36 14.47 1.49
C ASN A 173 14.08 13.02 1.08
N ILE A 174 13.13 12.86 0.17
CA ILE A 174 12.79 11.59 -0.47
C ILE A 174 12.71 11.79 -1.98
N ASP A 175 13.10 10.77 -2.74
CA ASP A 175 13.07 10.75 -4.19
C ASP A 175 12.64 9.35 -4.71
N ILE A 176 12.48 9.22 -6.01
CA ILE A 176 12.05 7.99 -6.69
C ILE A 176 12.88 6.79 -6.22
N GLY A 177 12.20 5.74 -5.76
CA GLY A 177 12.84 4.54 -5.24
C GLY A 177 13.01 4.50 -3.73
N ASP A 178 12.88 5.64 -3.03
CA ASP A 178 12.96 5.65 -1.57
C ASP A 178 11.75 4.97 -0.91
N VAL A 179 12.04 4.29 0.20
CA VAL A 179 11.05 3.69 1.09
C VAL A 179 11.01 4.46 2.41
N ILE A 180 9.81 4.83 2.84
CA ILE A 180 9.57 5.49 4.13
C ILE A 180 8.76 4.58 5.04
N PHE A 181 8.98 4.71 6.35
CA PHE A 181 8.24 3.96 7.37
C PHE A 181 7.93 4.86 8.56
N PHE A 182 6.66 4.83 8.99
CA PHE A 182 6.14 5.55 10.14
C PHE A 182 5.51 4.54 11.12
N PRO A 183 6.12 4.33 12.30
CA PRO A 183 5.51 3.53 13.35
C PRO A 183 4.14 4.11 13.78
N VAL A 184 3.25 3.25 14.29
CA VAL A 184 1.96 3.68 14.86
C VAL A 184 2.17 4.82 15.86
N GLY A 185 1.35 5.86 15.77
CA GLY A 185 1.42 7.03 16.66
C GLY A 185 2.55 8.03 16.37
N SER A 186 3.41 7.79 15.37
CA SER A 186 4.42 8.77 14.97
C SER A 186 3.78 9.91 14.16
N GLN A 187 3.93 11.14 14.64
CA GLN A 187 3.44 12.34 13.97
C GLN A 187 4.34 12.63 12.77
N HIS A 188 3.79 12.68 11.56
CA HIS A 188 4.59 12.90 10.36
C HIS A 188 3.86 13.80 9.35
N TYR A 189 4.62 14.33 8.40
CA TYR A 189 4.10 15.09 7.25
C TYR A 189 4.93 14.77 6.01
N ILE A 190 4.31 14.92 4.84
CA ILE A 190 4.96 14.72 3.54
C ILE A 190 4.67 15.93 2.68
N LYS A 191 5.71 16.57 2.15
CA LYS A 191 5.58 17.76 1.29
C LYS A 191 6.22 17.47 -0.06
N SER A 192 5.53 17.76 -1.16
CA SER A 192 6.18 17.81 -2.47
C SER A 192 7.11 19.02 -2.50
N VAL A 193 8.35 18.81 -2.96
CA VAL A 193 9.35 19.87 -3.14
C VAL A 193 9.79 20.01 -4.60
N CYS A 194 9.14 19.26 -5.49
CA CYS A 194 9.35 19.25 -6.93
C CYS A 194 8.27 20.06 -7.66
N ASP A 195 8.57 20.45 -8.90
CA ASP A 195 7.60 21.07 -9.83
C ASP A 195 6.55 20.08 -10.34
N GLU A 196 6.82 18.78 -10.22
CA GLU A 196 5.86 17.70 -10.51
C GLU A 196 5.17 17.18 -9.25
N ASP A 197 4.05 16.48 -9.46
CA ASP A 197 3.34 15.79 -8.39
C ASP A 197 4.19 14.65 -7.81
N LEU A 198 4.21 14.57 -6.47
CA LEU A 198 4.81 13.46 -5.75
C LEU A 198 3.78 12.32 -5.66
N LEU A 199 4.12 11.14 -6.16
CA LEU A 199 3.27 9.96 -6.12
C LEU A 199 3.90 8.85 -5.27
N LEU A 200 3.17 8.38 -4.27
CA LEU A 200 3.55 7.25 -3.44
C LEU A 200 2.53 6.13 -3.53
N ILE A 201 3.00 4.89 -3.41
CA ILE A 201 2.15 3.77 -2.95
C ILE A 201 2.39 3.60 -1.46
N LEU A 202 1.31 3.52 -0.70
CA LEU A 202 1.29 3.40 0.75
C LEU A 202 0.67 2.07 1.16
N ALA A 203 1.22 1.48 2.21
CA ALA A 203 0.72 0.28 2.85
C ALA A 203 0.54 0.53 4.35
N TYR A 204 -0.62 0.14 4.88
CA TYR A 204 -1.00 0.34 6.26
C TYR A 204 -1.29 -0.99 6.94
N SER A 205 -0.68 -1.22 8.10
CA SER A 205 -0.89 -2.44 8.89
C SER A 205 -2.17 -2.36 9.74
N THR A 206 -3.33 -2.37 9.08
CA THR A 206 -4.65 -2.37 9.75
C THR A 206 -5.63 -3.32 9.08
N GLY A 207 -6.33 -4.09 9.91
CA GLY A 207 -7.42 -4.98 9.50
C GLY A 207 -8.80 -4.31 9.52
N ASN A 208 -8.88 -2.97 9.59
CA ASN A 208 -10.12 -2.19 9.52
C ASN A 208 -9.86 -0.79 8.94
N GLN A 209 -10.86 0.09 9.00
CA GLN A 209 -10.73 1.49 8.64
C GLN A 209 -9.52 2.13 9.33
N LEU A 210 -8.67 2.77 8.52
CA LEU A 210 -7.55 3.56 9.01
C LEU A 210 -8.05 4.72 9.87
N GLU A 211 -7.57 4.79 11.10
CA GLU A 211 -7.92 5.85 12.05
C GLU A 211 -6.78 6.87 12.08
N THR A 212 -7.07 8.07 11.59
CA THR A 212 -6.07 9.14 11.42
C THR A 212 -6.47 10.36 12.23
N LEU A 213 -5.53 10.93 12.99
CA LEU A 213 -5.68 12.27 13.55
C LEU A 213 -4.84 13.24 12.74
N ARG A 214 -5.51 14.19 12.09
CA ARG A 214 -4.85 15.26 11.35
C ARG A 214 -4.70 16.48 12.25
N MET A 215 -3.67 17.29 12.00
CA MET A 215 -3.39 18.43 12.85
C MET A 215 -4.54 19.43 12.88
N ASN A 216 -5.16 19.71 11.73
CA ASN A 216 -6.31 20.60 11.69
C ASN A 216 -7.46 20.06 12.55
N ASP A 217 -7.71 18.74 12.55
CA ASP A 217 -8.82 18.14 13.28
C ASP A 217 -8.70 18.32 14.79
N TYR A 218 -7.50 18.13 15.36
CA TYR A 218 -7.36 18.26 16.81
C TYR A 218 -7.32 19.72 17.26
N PHE A 219 -6.83 20.67 16.44
CA PHE A 219 -6.96 22.09 16.74
C PHE A 219 -8.44 22.50 16.77
N HIS A 220 -9.25 22.06 15.80
CA HIS A 220 -10.70 22.36 15.77
C HIS A 220 -11.51 21.62 16.83
N LYS A 221 -11.03 20.48 17.32
CA LYS A 221 -11.69 19.69 18.37
C LYS A 221 -11.23 20.05 19.78
N THR A 222 -10.22 20.90 19.93
CA THR A 222 -9.74 21.39 21.24
C THR A 222 -10.32 22.77 21.51
N ALA A 223 -10.85 22.99 22.70
CA ALA A 223 -11.43 24.29 23.05
C ALA A 223 -10.38 25.41 22.99
N ASP A 224 -10.73 26.56 22.41
CA ASP A 224 -9.82 27.70 22.21
C ASP A 224 -9.08 28.12 23.49
N HIS A 225 -9.74 28.09 24.65
CA HIS A 225 -9.11 28.44 25.93
C HIS A 225 -8.02 27.46 26.37
N ILE A 226 -8.13 26.18 26.02
CA ILE A 226 -7.10 25.18 26.26
C ILE A 226 -5.91 25.43 25.32
N LEU A 227 -6.17 25.67 24.04
CA LEU A 227 -5.11 26.02 23.08
C LEU A 227 -4.38 27.30 23.47
N ALA A 228 -5.11 28.33 23.88
CA ALA A 228 -4.57 29.58 24.40
C ALA A 228 -3.61 29.35 25.58
N GLN A 229 -4.00 28.49 26.52
CA GLN A 229 -3.17 28.13 27.66
C GLN A 229 -1.91 27.34 27.25
N LEU A 230 -2.05 26.39 26.30
CA LEU A 230 -0.93 25.55 25.84
C LEU A 230 0.11 26.32 25.04
N PHE A 231 -0.32 27.25 24.18
CA PHE A 231 0.57 27.99 23.28
C PHE A 231 0.90 29.41 23.74
N PHE A 232 0.36 29.83 24.90
CA PHE A 232 0.50 31.19 25.44
C PHE A 232 0.07 32.27 24.42
N LYS A 233 -1.13 32.10 23.86
CA LYS A 233 -1.74 32.95 22.83
C LYS A 233 -3.13 33.43 23.23
N GLU A 234 -3.59 34.53 22.64
CA GLU A 234 -4.97 35.00 22.82
C GLU A 234 -5.96 34.02 22.18
N GLN A 235 -7.09 33.72 22.85
CA GLN A 235 -8.09 32.76 22.34
C GLN A 235 -8.59 33.12 20.94
N ASN A 236 -8.76 34.42 20.67
CA ASN A 236 -9.23 34.90 19.37
C ASN A 236 -8.25 34.62 18.21
N GLU A 237 -6.98 34.30 18.47
CA GLU A 237 -6.05 33.90 17.41
C GLU A 237 -6.41 32.53 16.82
N PHE A 238 -6.94 31.59 17.61
CA PHE A 238 -7.29 30.25 17.13
C PHE A 238 -8.49 30.25 16.18
N LYS A 239 -9.36 31.26 16.25
CA LYS A 239 -10.45 31.48 15.29
C LYS A 239 -9.97 31.77 13.86
N LYS A 240 -8.67 32.09 13.68
CA LYS A 240 -8.06 32.31 12.36
C LYS A 240 -7.63 31.00 11.68
N ILE A 241 -7.62 29.89 12.40
CA ILE A 241 -7.35 28.57 11.81
C ILE A 241 -8.59 28.17 11.02
N LEU A 242 -8.48 28.09 9.69
CA LEU A 242 -9.62 27.78 8.84
C LEU A 242 -10.02 26.32 9.00
N GLN A 243 -11.33 26.08 9.14
CA GLN A 243 -11.88 24.74 9.06
C GLN A 243 -11.86 24.30 7.59
N ALA A 244 -11.21 23.17 7.29
CA ALA A 244 -11.26 22.63 5.94
C ALA A 244 -12.73 22.30 5.59
N SER A 245 -13.17 22.68 4.39
CA SER A 245 -14.48 22.27 3.87
C SER A 245 -14.56 20.74 3.86
N LYS A 246 -15.62 20.20 4.45
CA LYS A 246 -15.92 18.76 4.47
C LYS A 246 -16.09 18.19 3.06
#